data_AF-Q209Z6-F1
#
_entry.id   AF-Q209Z6-F1
#
_cell.length_a   1.000
_cell.length_b   1.000
_cell.length_c   1.000
_cell.angle_alpha   90.00
_cell.angle_beta   90.00
_cell.angle_gamma   90.00
#
_symmetry.space_group_name_H-M   'P 1'
#
loop_
_entity.id
_entity.type
_entity.pdbx_description
1 polymer ?
#
loop_
_entity_poly.entity_id
_entity_poly.type
_entity_poly.pdbx_seq_one_letter_code
_entity_poly.pdbx_strand_id
1 'polypeptide(L)'
;AWSLPRYMLGVQDTDLVLRKALFSVLKETDTGNFRARFQTELLQSQEFTQTGLRYSTMNWEEEWEKIIKMASPVSSSNGLQFDSLEDIHIFVLSNILRRPIIVIADQVLRSMKSCSSFSPLNVGGIYLPLHWPPGECYK
;
A
#
# COMPACT_ATOMS: atom_id res chain seq x y z
N ALA A 1 -10.07 -18.49 9.90
CA ALA A 1 -9.32 -17.49 10.68
C ALA A 1 -7.89 -17.48 10.17
N TRP A 2 -7.58 -16.61 9.21
CA TRP A 2 -6.26 -16.56 8.58
C TRP A 2 -5.42 -15.50 9.29
N SER A 3 -4.44 -15.97 10.03
CA SER A 3 -3.49 -15.19 10.82
C SER A 3 -2.17 -15.06 10.06
N LEU A 4 -1.93 -13.89 9.47
CA LEU A 4 -0.61 -13.40 9.12
C LEU A 4 -0.58 -11.91 9.50
N PRO A 5 0.47 -11.42 10.21
CA PRO A 5 1.87 -11.74 9.96
C PRO A 5 2.69 -12.09 11.23
N ARG A 6 3.22 -13.32 11.29
CA ARG A 6 4.20 -13.79 12.29
C ARG A 6 5.62 -13.91 11.72
N TYR A 7 6.04 -12.95 10.91
CA TYR A 7 7.43 -12.81 10.50
C TYR A 7 7.62 -11.29 10.40
N MET A 8 8.07 -10.61 11.46
CA MET A 8 9.50 -10.38 11.66
C MET A 8 9.94 -10.16 13.12
N LEU A 9 9.06 -10.15 14.14
CA LEU A 9 9.49 -9.82 15.52
C LEU A 9 8.82 -10.57 16.67
N GLY A 10 7.90 -11.52 16.43
CA GLY A 10 7.23 -12.25 17.54
C GLY A 10 6.37 -11.38 18.48
N VAL A 11 6.31 -10.07 18.25
CA VAL A 11 5.52 -9.07 18.98
C VAL A 11 4.33 -8.70 18.08
N GLN A 12 3.11 -8.88 18.59
CA GLN A 12 1.94 -8.27 17.96
C GLN A 12 2.15 -6.76 17.93
N ASP A 13 1.67 -6.06 16.90
CA ASP A 13 1.70 -4.59 16.83
C ASP A 13 0.70 -3.99 17.85
N THR A 14 0.82 -4.35 19.13
CA THR A 14 -0.04 -3.92 20.24
C THR A 14 0.03 -2.42 20.49
N ASP A 15 1.15 -1.79 20.13
CA ASP A 15 1.41 -0.36 20.36
C ASP A 15 1.20 0.52 19.12
N LEU A 16 0.82 -0.09 17.98
CA LEU A 16 0.66 0.57 16.67
C LEU A 16 1.90 1.34 16.24
N VAL A 17 3.09 0.86 16.63
CA VAL A 17 4.36 1.59 16.40
C VAL A 17 4.61 1.73 14.91
N LEU A 18 4.38 0.65 14.15
CA LEU A 18 4.57 0.66 12.70
C LEU A 18 3.54 1.56 12.01
N ARG A 19 2.27 1.51 12.43
CA ARG A 19 1.21 2.35 11.86
C ARG A 19 1.44 3.84 12.13
N LYS A 20 1.86 4.20 13.35
CA LYS A 20 2.22 5.58 13.71
C LYS A 20 3.43 6.07 12.92
N ALA A 21 4.47 5.24 12.78
CA ALA A 21 5.65 5.58 11.99
C ALA A 21 5.30 5.79 10.51
N LEU A 22 4.48 4.90 9.92
CA LEU A 22 3.97 5.03 8.56
C LEU A 22 3.21 6.35 8.37
N PHE A 23 2.27 6.65 9.27
CA PHE A 23 1.49 7.89 9.21
C PHE A 23 2.35 9.14 9.36
N SER A 24 3.31 9.15 10.29
CA SER A 24 4.26 10.27 10.47
C SER A 24 5.11 10.47 9.22
N VAL A 25 5.67 9.42 8.63
CA VAL A 25 6.46 9.54 7.38
C VAL A 25 5.61 10.10 6.24
N LEU A 26 4.39 9.61 6.06
CA LEU A 26 3.50 10.10 5.01
C LEU A 26 3.06 11.57 5.21
N LYS A 27 3.05 12.07 6.45
CA LYS A 27 2.59 13.42 6.77
C LYS A 27 3.73 14.45 6.89
N GLU A 28 4.88 14.06 7.43
CA GLU A 28 5.92 14.97 7.89
C GLU A 28 7.14 15.02 6.97
N THR A 29 7.37 13.99 6.13
CA THR A 29 8.53 13.95 5.23
C THR A 29 8.20 14.44 3.81
N ASP A 30 9.24 14.77 3.04
CA ASP A 30 9.08 15.05 1.61
C ASP A 30 8.59 13.79 0.90
N THR A 31 7.29 13.74 0.65
CA THR A 31 6.61 12.60 0.03
C THR A 31 6.59 12.67 -1.50
N GLY A 32 7.29 13.64 -2.12
CA GLY A 32 7.29 13.84 -3.57
C GLY A 32 7.62 12.57 -4.37
N ASN A 33 8.64 11.81 -3.93
CA ASN A 33 9.01 10.55 -4.56
C ASN A 33 7.96 9.45 -4.39
N PHE A 34 7.36 9.33 -3.20
CA PHE A 34 6.29 8.36 -2.95
C PHE A 34 5.06 8.68 -3.80
N ARG A 35 4.71 9.96 -3.89
CA ARG A 35 3.58 10.45 -4.65
C ARG A 35 3.76 10.27 -6.15
N ALA A 36 4.95 10.55 -6.68
CA ALA A 36 5.26 10.33 -8.11
C ALA A 36 5.17 8.85 -8.49
N ARG A 37 5.63 7.95 -7.61
CA ARG A 37 5.49 6.49 -7.82
C ARG A 37 4.03 6.05 -7.77
N PHE A 38 3.28 6.52 -6.77
CA PHE A 38 1.85 6.26 -6.63
C PHE A 38 1.06 6.71 -7.88
N GLN A 39 1.35 7.91 -8.39
CA GLN A 39 0.76 8.42 -9.62
C GLN A 39 1.04 7.53 -10.83
N THR A 40 2.30 7.09 -10.98
CA THR A 40 2.72 6.24 -12.09
C THR A 40 2.02 4.88 -12.04
N GLU A 41 1.97 4.25 -10.86
CA GLU A 41 1.34 2.94 -10.64
C GLU A 41 -0.17 2.98 -10.89
N LEU A 42 -0.85 4.03 -10.41
CA LEU A 42 -2.29 4.21 -10.64
C LEU A 42 -2.61 4.44 -12.12
N LEU A 43 -1.80 5.22 -12.84
CA LEU A 43 -1.98 5.41 -14.28
C LEU A 43 -1.81 4.10 -15.05
N GLN A 44 -0.78 3.30 -14.71
CA GLN A 44 -0.56 1.98 -15.33
C GLN A 44 -1.72 1.02 -15.03
N SER A 45 -2.22 1.01 -13.80
CA SER A 45 -3.36 0.19 -13.40
C SER A 45 -4.65 0.58 -14.13
N GLN A 46 -4.87 1.88 -14.36
CA GLN A 46 -6.03 2.39 -15.11
C GLN A 46 -5.97 2.01 -16.60
N GLU A 47 -4.80 2.09 -17.24
CA GLU A 47 -4.60 1.66 -18.64
C GLU A 47 -4.95 0.18 -18.84
N PHE A 48 -4.75 -0.66 -17.83
CA PHE A 48 -5.12 -2.07 -17.87
C PHE A 48 -6.65 -2.30 -17.83
N THR A 49 -7.41 -1.36 -17.26
CA THR A 49 -8.85 -1.55 -16.98
C THR A 49 -9.82 -0.98 -18.00
N GLN A 50 -9.52 0.07 -18.77
CA GLN A 50 -10.52 0.61 -19.71
C GLN A 50 -9.94 1.59 -20.75
N THR A 51 -10.42 1.43 -21.98
CA THR A 51 -10.68 2.48 -23.01
C THR A 51 -9.63 3.59 -23.15
N GLY A 52 -9.02 3.71 -24.33
CA GLY A 52 -7.99 4.73 -24.68
C GLY A 52 -8.42 6.20 -24.67
N LEU A 53 -9.30 6.62 -23.77
CA LEU A 53 -9.68 8.00 -23.49
C LEU A 53 -8.87 8.52 -22.31
N ARG A 54 -7.71 9.13 -22.60
CA ARG A 54 -6.88 9.83 -21.62
C ARG A 54 -7.47 11.19 -21.27
N TYR A 55 -8.33 11.25 -20.26
CA TYR A 55 -8.61 12.48 -19.51
C TYR A 55 -9.00 12.13 -18.07
N SER A 56 -8.02 11.73 -17.27
CA SER A 56 -8.26 11.62 -15.83
C SER A 56 -8.21 13.02 -15.22
N THR A 57 -9.38 13.56 -14.86
CA THR A 57 -9.50 14.75 -13.99
C THR A 57 -9.22 14.38 -12.53
N MET A 58 -8.38 13.37 -12.27
CA MET A 58 -8.07 12.93 -10.91
C MET A 58 -7.38 14.06 -10.18
N ASN A 59 -8.00 14.48 -9.08
CA ASN A 59 -7.36 15.38 -8.16
C ASN A 59 -6.34 14.58 -7.33
N TRP A 60 -5.09 14.60 -7.78
CA TRP A 60 -4.01 13.86 -7.13
C TRP A 60 -3.75 14.27 -5.69
N GLU A 61 -4.15 15.48 -5.28
CA GLU A 61 -4.10 15.93 -3.89
C GLU A 61 -5.11 15.15 -3.04
N GLU A 62 -6.36 15.05 -3.49
CA GLU A 62 -7.42 14.34 -2.77
C GLU A 62 -7.15 12.84 -2.65
N GLU A 63 -6.65 12.20 -3.72
CA GLU A 63 -6.28 10.79 -3.67
C GLU A 63 -5.11 10.56 -2.71
N TRP A 64 -4.14 11.45 -2.70
CA TRP A 64 -3.02 11.37 -1.75
C TRP A 64 -3.46 11.57 -0.31
N GLU A 65 -4.39 12.50 -0.05
CA GLU A 65 -4.98 12.69 1.28
C GLU A 65 -5.73 11.45 1.76
N LYS A 66 -6.42 10.72 0.87
CA LYS A 66 -7.06 9.43 1.21
C LYS A 66 -6.02 8.40 1.65
N ILE A 67 -4.89 8.28 0.94
CA ILE A 67 -3.78 7.40 1.34
C ILE A 67 -3.30 7.75 2.75
N ILE A 68 -3.03 9.03 3.02
CA ILE A 68 -2.60 9.50 4.35
C ILE A 68 -3.65 9.16 5.41
N LYS A 69 -4.93 9.39 5.11
CA LYS A 69 -6.04 9.12 6.04
C LYS A 69 -6.14 7.63 6.37
N MET A 70 -5.98 6.74 5.41
CA MET A 70 -5.99 5.29 5.63
C MET A 70 -4.85 4.85 6.54
N ALA A 71 -3.68 5.47 6.44
CA ALA A 71 -2.55 5.17 7.33
C ALA A 71 -2.77 5.64 8.79
N SER A 72 -3.77 6.48 9.04
CA SER A 72 -4.05 7.03 10.37
C SER A 72 -4.22 5.93 11.43
N PRO A 73 -3.66 6.08 12.63
CA PRO A 73 -3.87 5.16 13.75
C PRO A 73 -5.20 5.41 14.48
N VAL A 74 -6.05 6.31 13.98
CA VAL A 74 -7.38 6.58 14.55
C VAL A 74 -8.36 5.49 14.09
N SER A 75 -9.33 5.17 14.94
CA SER A 75 -10.35 4.15 14.64
C SER A 75 -11.13 4.48 13.36
N SER A 76 -11.34 3.48 12.50
CA SER A 76 -12.08 3.70 11.26
C SER A 76 -13.57 3.82 11.51
N SER A 77 -14.27 4.59 10.67
CA SER A 77 -15.72 4.76 10.72
C SER A 77 -16.50 3.52 10.30
N ASN A 78 -15.81 2.48 9.81
CA ASN A 78 -16.40 1.36 9.08
C ASN A 78 -16.64 0.13 9.98
N GLY A 79 -16.60 0.30 11.30
CA GLY A 79 -16.79 -0.79 12.28
C GLY A 79 -15.58 -1.69 12.46
N LEU A 80 -14.47 -1.43 11.76
CA LEU A 80 -13.17 -2.04 12.01
C LEU A 80 -12.35 -1.13 12.94
N GLN A 81 -11.36 -1.71 13.63
CA GLN A 81 -10.50 -0.90 14.48
C GLN A 81 -9.64 0.05 13.64
N PHE A 82 -9.30 -0.29 12.39
CA PHE A 82 -8.50 0.56 11.51
C PHE A 82 -8.85 0.34 10.03
N ASP A 83 -8.47 1.29 9.17
CA ASP A 83 -8.60 1.16 7.72
C ASP A 83 -7.59 0.17 7.13
N SER A 84 -8.01 -0.51 6.07
CA SER A 84 -7.18 -1.40 5.27
C SER A 84 -6.07 -0.62 4.56
N LEU A 85 -4.88 -1.18 4.51
CA LEU A 85 -3.74 -0.58 3.83
C LEU A 85 -3.61 -1.14 2.40
N GLU A 86 -3.22 -0.26 1.49
CA GLU A 86 -2.94 -0.56 0.08
C GLU A 86 -1.44 -0.83 -0.18
N ASP A 87 -1.10 -1.24 -1.40
CA ASP A 87 0.24 -1.51 -1.91
C ASP A 87 1.24 -0.36 -1.68
N ILE A 88 0.83 0.90 -1.88
CA ILE A 88 1.67 2.07 -1.61
C ILE A 88 2.13 2.14 -0.14
N HIS A 89 1.30 1.71 0.80
CA HIS A 89 1.66 1.67 2.22
C HIS A 89 2.72 0.61 2.50
N ILE A 90 2.65 -0.54 1.81
CA ILE A 90 3.65 -1.61 1.89
C ILE A 90 4.98 -1.11 1.32
N PHE A 91 4.95 -0.37 0.20
CA PHE A 91 6.13 0.27 -0.35
C PHE A 91 6.77 1.24 0.64
N VAL A 92 6.01 2.15 1.23
CA VAL A 92 6.53 3.10 2.24
C VAL A 92 7.08 2.35 3.45
N LEU A 93 6.37 1.33 3.93
CA LEU A 93 6.82 0.49 5.04
C LEU A 93 8.16 -0.20 4.74
N SER A 94 8.36 -0.70 3.50
CA SER A 94 9.64 -1.29 3.10
C SER A 94 10.80 -0.29 3.23
N ASN A 95 10.56 0.98 2.87
CA ASN A 95 11.53 2.07 2.99
C ASN A 95 11.79 2.47 4.45
N ILE A 96 10.78 2.42 5.32
CA ILE A 96 10.94 2.65 6.77
C ILE A 96 11.80 1.55 7.39
N LEU A 97 11.52 0.29 7.05
CA LEU A 97 12.25 -0.87 7.56
C LEU A 97 13.61 -1.09 6.89
N ARG A 98 13.89 -0.37 5.79
CA ARG A 98 15.05 -0.59 4.90
C ARG A 98 15.23 -2.05 4.53
N ARG A 99 14.12 -2.75 4.33
CA ARG A 99 14.08 -4.19 4.07
C ARG A 99 13.07 -4.52 2.98
N PRO A 100 13.43 -5.35 1.99
CA PRO A 100 12.48 -5.89 1.03
C PRO A 100 11.30 -6.60 1.70
N ILE A 101 10.08 -6.34 1.23
CA ILE A 101 8.86 -7.04 1.65
C ILE A 101 8.32 -7.80 0.45
N ILE A 102 8.11 -9.11 0.60
CA ILE A 102 7.53 -9.96 -0.44
C ILE A 102 6.11 -10.31 0.00
N VAL A 103 5.12 -9.93 -0.78
CA VAL A 103 3.71 -10.23 -0.54
C VAL A 103 3.29 -11.32 -1.52
N ILE A 104 2.94 -12.47 -0.99
CA ILE A 104 2.40 -13.58 -1.75
C ILE A 104 0.87 -13.51 -1.60
N ALA A 105 0.20 -13.10 -2.67
CA ALA A 105 -1.26 -13.02 -2.75
C ALA A 105 -1.75 -13.71 -4.01
N ASP A 106 -2.97 -14.24 -3.97
CA ASP A 106 -3.62 -14.78 -5.16
C ASP A 106 -4.00 -13.61 -6.09
N GLN A 107 -3.59 -13.70 -7.36
CA GLN A 107 -3.72 -12.59 -8.31
C GLN A 107 -5.14 -12.42 -8.86
N VAL A 108 -6.07 -13.33 -8.53
CA VAL A 108 -7.45 -13.29 -9.03
C VAL A 108 -8.44 -13.57 -7.90
N LEU A 109 -9.26 -12.56 -7.54
CA LEU A 109 -10.47 -12.82 -6.76
C LEU A 109 -11.53 -13.47 -7.68
N ARG A 110 -11.69 -14.80 -7.57
CA ARG A 110 -12.84 -15.49 -8.18
C ARG A 110 -14.10 -15.24 -7.37
N SER A 111 -15.09 -14.60 -7.97
CA SER A 111 -16.45 -14.55 -7.41
C SER A 111 -17.07 -15.95 -7.39
N MET A 112 -17.65 -16.35 -6.25
CA MET A 112 -18.40 -17.60 -6.11
C MET A 112 -19.79 -17.58 -6.79
N LYS A 113 -20.23 -16.45 -7.37
CA LYS A 113 -21.59 -16.31 -7.95
C LYS A 113 -21.66 -15.98 -9.43
N SER A 114 -20.59 -15.46 -10.03
CA SER A 114 -20.55 -15.19 -11.47
C SER A 114 -19.16 -15.50 -11.99
N CYS A 115 -19.09 -16.25 -13.09
CA CYS A 115 -17.86 -16.48 -13.84
C CYS A 115 -17.43 -15.18 -14.56
N SER A 116 -17.08 -14.15 -13.80
CA SER A 116 -16.49 -12.91 -14.29
C SER A 116 -15.27 -12.61 -13.42
N SER A 117 -14.09 -12.58 -14.05
CA SER A 117 -12.84 -12.16 -13.42
C SER A 117 -12.97 -10.72 -12.96
N PHE A 118 -12.94 -10.50 -11.65
CA PHE A 118 -12.84 -9.16 -11.08
C PHE A 118 -11.43 -8.62 -11.33
N SER A 119 -11.29 -7.30 -11.40
CA SER A 119 -10.01 -6.61 -11.64
C SER A 119 -8.88 -7.22 -10.80
N PRO A 120 -7.66 -7.36 -11.36
CA PRO A 120 -6.57 -8.03 -10.66
C PRO A 120 -6.27 -7.30 -9.35
N LEU A 121 -6.21 -8.05 -8.24
CA LEU A 121 -5.84 -7.52 -6.94
C LEU A 121 -4.31 -7.44 -6.90
N ASN A 122 -3.75 -6.33 -7.39
CA ASN A 122 -2.31 -6.13 -7.58
C ASN A 122 -1.53 -5.82 -6.28
N VAL A 123 -1.90 -6.44 -5.15
CA VAL A 123 -1.15 -6.30 -3.88
C VAL A 123 -0.03 -7.35 -3.77
N GLY A 124 -0.10 -8.41 -4.59
CA GLY A 124 0.96 -9.43 -4.66
C GLY A 124 2.17 -8.91 -5.43
N GLY A 125 3.35 -8.97 -4.83
CA GLY A 125 4.57 -8.44 -5.46
C GLY A 125 5.77 -8.32 -4.53
N ILE A 126 6.82 -7.68 -5.06
CA ILE A 126 8.07 -7.40 -4.35
C ILE A 126 8.15 -5.89 -4.12
N TYR A 127 8.21 -5.48 -2.85
CA TYR A 127 8.32 -4.09 -2.43
C TYR A 127 9.75 -3.83 -1.95
N LEU A 128 10.49 -3.03 -2.70
CA LEU A 128 11.89 -2.72 -2.43
C LEU A 128 12.05 -1.33 -1.78
N PRO A 129 12.99 -1.16 -0.83
CA PRO A 129 13.32 0.13 -0.23
C PRO A 129 14.14 1.02 -1.20
N LEU A 130 13.52 1.49 -2.28
CA LEU A 130 14.19 2.20 -3.37
C LEU A 130 14.67 3.63 -3.02
N HIS A 131 14.34 4.16 -1.83
CA HIS A 131 14.91 5.41 -1.34
C HIS A 131 16.34 5.27 -0.82
N TRP A 132 16.80 4.04 -0.58
CA TRP A 132 18.10 3.76 0.01
C TRP A 132 18.97 2.99 -0.98
N PRO A 133 20.29 3.25 -1.02
CA PRO A 133 21.19 2.43 -1.80
C PRO A 133 21.22 1.00 -1.22
N PRO A 134 21.43 -0.03 -2.05
CA PRO A 134 21.34 -1.43 -1.62
C PRO A 134 22.37 -1.84 -0.56
N GLY A 135 23.45 -1.05 -0.39
CA GLY A 135 24.44 -1.24 0.67
C GLY A 135 23.96 -0.83 2.07
N GLU A 136 22.92 0.00 2.16
CA GLU A 136 22.33 0.50 3.42
C GLU A 136 21.04 -0.25 3.82
N CYS A 137 20.66 -1.25 3.01
CA CYS A 137 19.46 -2.05 3.21
C CYS A 137 19.81 -3.44 3.75
N TYR A 138 18.92 -3.98 4.58
CA TYR A 138 19.01 -5.35 5.04
C TYR A 138 18.62 -6.30 3.90
N LYS A 139 19.39 -7.38 3.70
CA LYS A 139 19.17 -8.39 2.65
C LYS A 139 18.38 -9.58 3.17
#